data_AF-A0A9P8ZLT4-F1
#
_entry.id   AF-A0A9P8ZLT4-F1
#
_cell.length_a   1.000
_cell.length_b   1.000
_cell.length_c   1.000
_cell.angle_alpha   90.00
_cell.angle_beta   90.00
_cell.angle_gamma   90.00
#
_symmetry.space_group_name_H-M   'P 1'
#
loop_
_entity.id
_entity.type
_entity.pdbx_description
1 polymer ?
#
loop_
_entity_poly.entity_id
_entity_poly.type
_entity_poly.pdbx_seq_one_letter_code
_entity_poly.pdbx_strand_id
1 'polypeptide(L)'
;MRFSASIVALVALVAPSLVVADDWQCNGSWNDGGLHRLSFKFDGYCEDRYGQCFLDQIRGKGLTVHNWQCWDLGNGYWQADLSTTAGLAWQVNNAIQDITGTWRGCWPNQ
;
A
#
# COMPACT_ATOMS: atom_id res chain seq x y z
N MET A 1 -53.27 12.11 -20.83
CA MET A 1 -52.45 12.38 -19.63
C MET A 1 -51.34 11.34 -19.59
N ARG A 2 -50.07 11.76 -19.62
CA ARG A 2 -48.91 10.85 -19.63
C ARG A 2 -48.51 10.59 -18.17
N PHE A 3 -48.55 9.33 -17.73
CA PHE A 3 -48.12 8.95 -16.39
C PHE A 3 -46.60 8.75 -16.39
N SER A 4 -45.89 9.57 -15.62
CA SER A 4 -44.49 9.31 -15.24
C SER A 4 -44.50 8.41 -14.01
N ALA A 5 -43.99 7.18 -14.15
CA ALA A 5 -43.72 6.30 -13.03
C ALA A 5 -42.19 6.20 -12.85
N SER A 6 -41.67 6.98 -11.92
CA SER A 6 -40.28 6.91 -11.48
C SER A 6 -40.12 5.66 -10.60
N ILE A 7 -39.39 4.65 -11.08
CA ILE A 7 -39.07 3.46 -10.29
C ILE A 7 -37.91 3.82 -9.36
N VAL A 8 -38.17 3.68 -8.05
CA VAL A 8 -37.23 3.85 -6.95
C VAL A 8 -36.13 2.79 -7.06
N ALA A 9 -34.87 3.23 -7.17
CA ALA A 9 -33.72 2.34 -7.09
C ALA A 9 -33.45 1.99 -5.63
N LEU A 10 -33.53 0.70 -5.30
CA LEU A 10 -33.16 0.15 -4.00
C LEU A 10 -31.62 0.09 -3.93
N VAL A 11 -30.99 0.90 -3.10
CA VAL A 11 -29.55 0.79 -2.80
C VAL A 11 -29.37 -0.30 -1.76
N ALA A 12 -28.78 -1.43 -2.16
CA ALA A 12 -28.32 -2.43 -1.20
C ALA A 12 -27.12 -1.86 -0.42
N LEU A 13 -27.25 -1.76 0.90
CA LEU A 13 -26.10 -1.54 1.78
C LEU A 13 -25.17 -2.76 1.67
N VAL A 14 -24.08 -2.63 0.92
CA VAL A 14 -22.90 -3.45 1.13
C VAL A 14 -22.25 -2.97 2.43
N ALA A 15 -22.48 -3.70 3.53
CA ALA A 15 -21.67 -3.52 4.73
C ALA A 15 -20.23 -3.90 4.35
N PRO A 16 -19.22 -3.02 4.57
CA PRO A 16 -17.85 -3.43 4.38
C PRO A 16 -17.56 -4.58 5.34
N SER A 17 -17.03 -5.66 4.76
CA SER A 17 -16.45 -6.80 5.46
C SER A 17 -15.57 -6.31 6.61
N LEU A 18 -15.73 -6.91 7.79
CA LEU A 18 -14.74 -6.81 8.87
C LEU A 18 -13.38 -7.26 8.30
N VAL A 19 -12.52 -6.31 7.97
CA VAL A 19 -11.09 -6.56 7.80
C VAL A 19 -10.53 -6.48 9.24
N VAL A 20 -10.22 -7.63 9.84
CA VAL A 20 -8.87 -8.23 9.93
C VAL A 20 -7.85 -7.17 10.33
N ALA A 21 -7.14 -7.43 11.44
CA ALA A 21 -6.31 -6.44 12.11
C ALA A 21 -5.30 -5.80 11.14
N ASP A 22 -5.25 -4.46 11.12
CA ASP A 22 -4.37 -3.74 10.22
C ASP A 22 -2.90 -3.94 10.63
N ASP A 23 -2.12 -4.72 9.88
CA ASP A 23 -0.69 -4.97 10.16
C ASP A 23 0.21 -4.74 8.93
N TRP A 24 1.47 -4.43 9.19
CA TRP A 24 2.50 -4.35 8.17
C TRP A 24 3.87 -4.77 8.72
N GLN A 25 4.69 -5.31 7.83
CA GLN A 25 5.99 -5.88 8.18
C GLN A 25 7.04 -5.65 7.09
N CYS A 26 8.29 -5.48 7.52
CA CYS A 26 9.44 -5.56 6.62
C CYS A 26 9.52 -6.98 6.04
N ASN A 27 9.70 -7.13 4.73
CA ASN A 27 9.90 -8.43 4.11
C ASN A 27 11.38 -8.63 3.73
N GLY A 28 11.98 -7.67 3.03
CA GLY A 28 13.39 -7.76 2.65
C GLY A 28 13.87 -6.57 1.85
N SER A 29 15.18 -6.51 1.62
CA SER A 29 15.76 -5.58 0.66
C SER A 29 17.01 -6.14 0.00
N TRP A 30 17.27 -5.71 -1.23
CA TRP A 30 18.41 -6.17 -2.02
C TRP A 30 18.81 -5.12 -3.07
N ASN A 31 20.03 -5.22 -3.57
CA ASN A 31 20.50 -4.35 -4.65
C ASN A 31 19.76 -4.66 -5.96
N ASP A 32 19.32 -3.62 -6.65
CA ASP A 32 18.62 -3.69 -7.94
C ASP A 32 19.36 -2.80 -8.94
N GLY A 33 20.53 -3.27 -9.37
CA GLY A 33 21.46 -2.49 -10.18
C GLY A 33 22.03 -1.28 -9.42
N GLY A 34 21.77 -0.07 -9.93
CA GLY A 34 22.15 1.20 -9.28
C GLY A 34 21.14 1.69 -8.23
N LEU A 35 20.06 0.93 -8.01
CA LEU A 35 19.02 1.21 -7.03
C LEU A 35 19.05 0.17 -5.90
N HIS A 36 18.27 0.43 -4.86
CA HIS A 36 18.01 -0.52 -3.81
C HIS A 36 16.51 -0.86 -3.79
N ARG A 37 16.21 -2.16 -3.84
CA ARG A 37 14.85 -2.69 -3.84
C ARG A 37 14.42 -3.06 -2.43
N LEU A 38 13.22 -2.64 -2.07
CA LEU A 38 12.60 -2.77 -0.77
C LEU A 38 11.29 -3.53 -0.93
N SER A 39 10.98 -4.40 0.02
CA SER A 39 9.78 -5.24 0.01
C SER A 39 9.11 -5.23 1.37
N PHE A 40 7.81 -4.96 1.43
CA PHE A 40 7.02 -5.01 2.66
C PHE A 40 5.70 -5.72 2.41
N LYS A 41 5.13 -6.28 3.48
CA LYS A 41 3.79 -6.87 3.46
C LYS A 41 2.84 -6.03 4.30
N PHE A 42 1.57 -6.05 3.94
CA PHE A 42 0.51 -5.34 4.65
C PHE A 42 -0.82 -6.11 4.55
N ASP A 43 -1.69 -5.92 5.54
CA ASP A 43 -3.07 -6.42 5.63
C ASP A 43 -3.93 -5.29 6.22
N GLY A 44 -5.15 -5.10 5.73
CA GLY A 44 -6.06 -4.05 6.17
C GLY A 44 -5.81 -2.65 5.60
N TYR A 45 -4.65 -2.44 4.97
CA TYR A 45 -4.25 -1.13 4.43
C TYR A 45 -4.30 -1.07 2.91
N CYS A 46 -5.13 -0.20 2.33
CA CYS A 46 -5.06 0.17 0.90
C CYS A 46 -5.10 -0.99 -0.11
N GLU A 47 -5.72 -2.11 0.27
CA GLU A 47 -5.91 -3.29 -0.55
C GLU A 47 -6.88 -3.01 -1.71
N ASP A 48 -7.93 -2.24 -1.44
CA ASP A 48 -8.91 -1.74 -2.42
C ASP A 48 -8.27 -0.90 -3.53
N ARG A 49 -7.07 -0.39 -3.27
CA ARG A 49 -6.27 0.41 -4.19
C ARG A 49 -4.97 -0.28 -4.61
N TYR A 50 -4.83 -1.60 -4.43
CA TYR A 50 -3.62 -2.35 -4.84
C TYR A 50 -2.32 -1.70 -4.32
N GLY A 51 -2.33 -1.24 -3.06
CA GLY A 51 -1.19 -0.59 -2.40
C GLY A 51 -0.85 0.82 -2.91
N GLN A 52 -1.66 1.44 -3.79
CA GLN A 52 -1.34 2.75 -4.37
C GLN A 52 -1.19 3.88 -3.34
N CYS A 53 -1.86 3.81 -2.19
CA CYS A 53 -1.66 4.82 -1.14
C CYS A 53 -0.19 4.85 -0.66
N PHE A 54 0.43 3.67 -0.51
CA PHE A 54 1.84 3.58 -0.12
C PHE A 54 2.71 4.23 -1.18
N LEU A 55 2.47 3.93 -2.46
CA LEU A 55 3.21 4.53 -3.57
C LEU A 55 3.08 6.06 -3.59
N ASP A 56 1.87 6.58 -3.41
CA ASP A 56 1.58 8.02 -3.36
C ASP A 56 2.34 8.69 -2.21
N GLN A 57 2.29 8.11 -1.00
CA GLN A 57 2.98 8.65 0.17
C GLN A 57 4.50 8.59 0.05
N ILE A 58 5.03 7.49 -0.50
CA ILE A 58 6.47 7.33 -0.76
C ILE A 58 6.96 8.39 -1.75
N ARG A 59 6.23 8.61 -2.84
CA ARG A 59 6.54 9.70 -3.80
C ARG A 59 6.38 11.06 -3.15
N GLY A 60 5.42 11.23 -2.24
CA GLY A 60 5.23 12.44 -1.44
C GLY A 60 6.43 12.79 -0.55
N LYS A 61 7.28 11.82 -0.20
CA LYS A 61 8.57 12.08 0.48
C LYS A 61 9.68 12.58 -0.47
N GLY A 62 9.37 12.75 -1.75
CA GLY A 62 10.34 13.17 -2.78
C GLY A 62 11.17 12.03 -3.35
N LEU A 63 10.79 10.78 -3.07
CA LEU A 63 11.49 9.60 -3.59
C LEU A 63 11.10 9.32 -5.04
N THR A 64 12.10 9.14 -5.89
CA THR A 64 11.89 8.51 -7.19
C THR A 64 11.69 7.02 -6.98
N VAL A 65 10.53 6.52 -7.39
CA VAL A 65 10.15 5.11 -7.27
C VAL A 65 10.19 4.43 -8.63
N HIS A 66 10.91 3.32 -8.70
CA HIS A 66 11.01 2.43 -9.83
C HIS A 66 10.43 1.06 -9.48
N ASN A 67 10.06 0.29 -10.49
CA ASN A 67 9.69 -1.12 -10.35
C ASN A 67 8.63 -1.40 -9.26
N TRP A 68 7.68 -0.47 -9.06
CA TRP A 68 6.57 -0.67 -8.14
C TRP A 68 5.75 -1.87 -8.56
N GLN A 69 5.57 -2.82 -7.65
CA GLN A 69 4.75 -4.00 -7.84
C GLN A 69 4.00 -4.26 -6.55
N CYS A 70 2.70 -4.54 -6.65
CA CYS A 70 1.89 -4.89 -5.50
C CYS A 70 0.97 -6.04 -5.89
N TRP A 71 0.91 -7.09 -5.07
CA TRP A 71 0.09 -8.27 -5.34
C TRP A 71 -0.41 -8.93 -4.06
N ASP A 72 -1.55 -9.60 -4.17
CA ASP A 72 -2.13 -10.42 -3.11
C ASP A 72 -1.36 -11.74 -2.98
N LEU A 73 -1.05 -12.15 -1.75
CA LEU A 73 -0.38 -13.43 -1.45
C LEU A 73 -1.37 -14.59 -1.27
N GLY A 74 -2.68 -14.33 -1.24
CA GLY A 74 -3.74 -15.32 -1.07
C GLY A 74 -3.89 -15.83 0.37
N ASN A 75 -3.26 -15.16 1.34
CA ASN A 75 -3.26 -15.53 2.76
C ASN A 75 -3.68 -14.39 3.69
N GLY A 76 -4.38 -13.38 3.15
CA GLY A 76 -4.77 -12.17 3.87
C GLY A 76 -3.73 -11.05 3.84
N TYR A 77 -2.50 -11.33 3.37
CA TYR A 77 -1.51 -10.28 3.18
C TYR A 77 -1.32 -9.93 1.71
N TRP A 78 -1.08 -8.65 1.48
CA TRP A 78 -0.51 -8.12 0.26
C TRP A 78 0.99 -7.92 0.43
N GLN A 79 1.71 -7.98 -0.69
CA GLN A 79 3.13 -7.60 -0.73
C GLN A 79 3.32 -6.48 -1.74
N ALA A 80 4.10 -5.49 -1.36
CA ALA A 80 4.56 -4.42 -2.22
C ALA A 80 6.09 -4.39 -2.28
N ASP A 81 6.59 -4.24 -3.50
CA ASP A 81 7.99 -4.05 -3.80
C ASP A 81 8.20 -2.73 -4.53
N LEU A 82 9.34 -2.08 -4.27
CA LEU A 82 9.76 -0.90 -4.98
C LEU A 82 11.28 -0.74 -4.98
N SER A 83 11.80 -0.06 -5.99
CA SER A 83 13.22 0.30 -6.06
C SER A 83 13.38 1.81 -5.95
N THR A 84 14.32 2.27 -5.14
CA THR A 84 14.66 3.69 -4.98
C THR A 84 16.16 3.87 -4.79
N THR A 85 16.63 5.11 -4.69
CA THR A 85 18.04 5.41 -4.47
C THR A 85 18.51 4.86 -3.12
N ALA A 86 19.66 4.18 -3.12
CA ALA A 86 20.27 3.67 -1.89
C ALA A 86 20.58 4.81 -0.90
N GLY A 87 20.46 4.51 0.39
CA GLY A 87 20.64 5.47 1.50
C GLY A 87 19.39 6.30 1.81
N LEU A 88 18.32 6.19 1.03
CA LEU A 88 17.04 6.85 1.27
C LEU A 88 15.93 5.86 1.67
N ALA A 89 16.23 4.57 1.87
CA ALA A 89 15.21 3.57 2.19
C ALA A 89 14.49 3.84 3.52
N TRP A 90 15.12 4.52 4.47
CA TRP A 90 14.47 4.93 5.72
C TRP A 90 13.27 5.88 5.50
N GLN A 91 13.28 6.66 4.41
CA GLN A 91 12.15 7.53 4.05
C GLN A 91 10.92 6.73 3.61
N VAL A 92 11.11 5.54 3.05
CA VAL A 92 10.03 4.61 2.68
C VAL A 92 9.31 4.11 3.92
N ASN A 93 10.06 3.76 4.96
CA ASN A 93 9.49 3.37 6.25
C ASN A 93 8.69 4.52 6.89
N ASN A 94 9.18 5.76 6.81
CA ASN A 94 8.42 6.92 7.30
C ASN A 94 7.11 7.10 6.52
N ALA A 95 7.14 6.91 5.20
CA ALA A 95 5.93 6.96 4.39
C ALA A 95 4.93 5.86 4.77
N ILE A 96 5.40 4.64 5.04
CA ILE A 96 4.54 3.55 5.51
C ILE A 96 3.97 3.85 6.90
N GLN A 97 4.78 4.43 7.80
CA GLN A 97 4.31 4.85 9.13
C GLN A 97 3.19 5.89 9.03
N ASP A 98 3.26 6.85 8.10
CA ASP A 98 2.20 7.86 7.94
C ASP A 98 0.85 7.23 7.59
N ILE A 99 0.84 6.05 6.95
CA ILE A 99 -0.38 5.32 6.58
C ILE A 99 -0.82 4.37 7.69
N THR A 100 0.13 3.66 8.29
CA THR A 100 -0.14 2.54 9.22
C THR A 100 -0.12 2.95 10.70
N GLY A 101 0.31 4.17 11.00
CA GLY A 101 0.54 4.65 12.37
C GLY A 101 1.68 3.94 13.12
N THR A 102 2.35 2.97 12.51
CA THR A 102 3.32 2.10 13.18
C THR A 102 4.69 2.19 12.53
N TRP A 103 5.72 2.48 13.32
CA TRP A 103 7.11 2.45 12.87
C TRP A 103 7.73 1.07 13.11
N ARG A 104 8.33 0.47 12.06
CA ARG A 104 8.99 -0.85 12.15
C ARG A 104 10.52 -0.81 12.05
N GLY A 105 11.11 0.35 11.78
CA GLY A 105 12.57 0.47 11.65
C GLY A 105 13.22 -0.32 10.49
N CYS A 106 12.46 -0.70 9.46
CA CYS A 106 12.98 -1.24 8.21
C CYS A 106 14.00 -0.28 7.55
N TRP A 107 15.08 -0.88 7.02
CA TRP A 107 16.04 -0.27 6.09
C TRP A 107 16.66 1.07 6.49
N PRO A 108 17.19 1.21 7.72
CA PRO A 108 17.71 2.50 8.18
C PRO A 108 18.93 2.99 7.39
N ASN A 109 19.68 2.08 6.75
CA ASN A 109 20.96 2.37 6.09
C ASN A 109 21.05 1.81 4.65
N GLN A 110 19.93 1.39 4.07
CA GLN A 110 19.90 0.78 2.73
C GLN A 110 19.51 1.81 1.66
#